data_AF-A0A3M4SDA4-F1
#
_entry.id   AF-A0A3M4SDA4-F1
#
_cell.length_a   1.000
_cell.length_b   1.000
_cell.length_c   1.000
_cell.angle_alpha   90.00
_cell.angle_beta   90.00
_cell.angle_gamma   90.00
#
_symmetry.space_group_name_H-M   'P 1'
#
loop_
_entity.id
_entity.type
_entity.pdbx_description
1 polymer ?
#
loop_
_entity_poly.entity_id
_entity_poly.type
_entity_poly.pdbx_seq_one_letter_code
_entity_poly.pdbx_strand_id
1 'polypeptide(L)'
;MLPSRTYRFRSKRSLLGFLSLVMASQITLAHAETWVITDRNHPVQAPAHVRLILLDEQERLETKLSEGLPANQQQAITIMQQRLKSADAQRLQRDLALAQQNLVDAWSIGVTKVPAVVVDRAFVVYGETNALAAEHRIAQWRTAAKHQNDAGQGDMPQ
;
A
#
# COMPACT_ATOMS: atom_id res chain seq x y z
N MET A 1 -46.77 27.31 -33.38
CA MET A 1 -45.65 26.35 -33.33
C MET A 1 -46.21 24.97 -33.02
N LEU A 2 -46.21 24.07 -34.02
CA LEU A 2 -46.69 22.67 -33.98
C LEU A 2 -45.51 21.71 -33.60
N PRO A 3 -45.71 20.39 -33.45
CA PRO A 3 -46.48 19.67 -32.43
C PRO A 3 -45.64 18.57 -31.74
N SER A 4 -46.28 17.86 -30.82
CA SER A 4 -45.86 16.65 -30.10
C SER A 4 -45.10 15.60 -30.91
N ARG A 5 -44.13 14.92 -30.27
CA ARG A 5 -43.51 13.70 -30.82
C ARG A 5 -43.47 12.60 -29.75
N THR A 6 -44.55 11.84 -29.67
CA THR A 6 -44.54 10.48 -29.10
C THR A 6 -43.90 9.53 -30.12
N TYR A 7 -42.89 8.77 -29.73
CA TYR A 7 -42.44 7.60 -30.48
C TYR A 7 -42.30 6.42 -29.54
N ARG A 8 -43.22 5.47 -29.66
CA ARG A 8 -43.07 4.10 -29.18
C ARG A 8 -43.18 3.20 -30.41
N PHE A 9 -42.09 2.60 -30.86
CA PHE A 9 -42.17 1.50 -31.81
C PHE A 9 -40.99 0.52 -31.67
N ARG A 10 -41.21 -0.46 -30.79
CA ARG A 10 -41.08 -1.91 -31.07
C ARG A 10 -40.30 -2.29 -32.34
N SER A 11 -39.11 -2.90 -32.18
CA SER A 11 -38.66 -3.94 -33.11
C SER A 11 -37.60 -4.88 -32.52
N LYS A 12 -38.03 -6.14 -32.35
CA LYS A 12 -37.41 -7.43 -32.65
C LYS A 12 -35.92 -7.68 -32.30
N ARG A 13 -35.75 -8.68 -31.43
CA ARG A 13 -34.56 -9.53 -31.28
C ARG A 13 -34.26 -10.25 -32.61
N SER A 14 -33.02 -10.18 -33.09
CA SER A 14 -32.37 -11.19 -33.94
C SER A 14 -30.87 -10.86 -34.01
N LEU A 15 -29.99 -11.58 -33.31
CA LEU A 15 -29.30 -12.82 -33.73
C LEU A 15 -28.00 -12.53 -34.51
N LEU A 16 -26.88 -12.87 -33.87
CA LEU A 16 -25.50 -13.05 -34.35
C LEU A 16 -24.71 -11.85 -34.92
N GLY A 17 -23.77 -11.37 -34.10
CA GLY A 17 -22.47 -10.85 -34.51
C GLY A 17 -21.44 -11.28 -33.49
N PHE A 18 -20.75 -12.38 -33.75
CA PHE A 18 -19.66 -12.94 -32.95
C PHE A 18 -18.51 -11.92 -32.87
N LEU A 19 -18.53 -11.04 -31.87
CA LEU A 19 -17.33 -10.31 -31.46
C LEU A 19 -16.61 -11.23 -30.48
N SER A 20 -15.74 -12.08 -31.01
CA SER A 20 -14.87 -12.95 -30.23
C SER A 20 -14.03 -12.08 -29.31
N LEU A 21 -14.48 -12.00 -28.06
CA LEU A 21 -13.76 -11.39 -26.95
C LEU A 21 -12.54 -12.27 -26.69
N VAL A 22 -11.41 -11.94 -27.31
CA VAL A 22 -10.12 -12.43 -26.87
C VAL A 22 -9.87 -11.77 -25.51
N MET A 23 -10.46 -12.36 -24.47
CA MET A 23 -9.93 -12.28 -23.12
C MET A 23 -8.56 -12.96 -23.19
N ALA A 24 -7.57 -12.21 -23.66
CA ALA A 24 -6.18 -12.54 -23.40
C ALA A 24 -6.09 -12.59 -21.88
N SER A 25 -5.97 -13.80 -21.35
CA SER A 25 -5.63 -14.09 -19.98
C SER A 25 -4.27 -13.44 -19.73
N GLN A 26 -4.28 -12.16 -19.39
CA GLN A 26 -3.13 -11.50 -18.81
C GLN A 26 -2.95 -12.22 -17.47
N ILE A 27 -2.12 -13.25 -17.44
CA ILE A 27 -1.54 -13.73 -16.18
C ILE A 27 -0.67 -12.57 -15.74
N THR A 28 -1.27 -11.61 -15.05
CA THR A 28 -0.49 -10.69 -14.23
C THR A 28 0.29 -11.61 -13.30
N LEU A 29 1.61 -11.70 -13.48
CA LEU A 29 2.49 -12.01 -12.37
C LEU A 29 2.22 -10.90 -11.35
N ALA A 30 1.22 -11.12 -10.50
CA ALA A 30 0.95 -10.27 -9.37
C ALA A 30 2.14 -10.48 -8.46
N HIS A 31 3.12 -9.59 -8.56
CA HIS A 31 4.12 -9.47 -7.52
C HIS A 31 3.34 -9.16 -6.25
N ALA A 32 3.49 -10.00 -5.21
CA ALA A 32 2.78 -9.76 -3.97
C ALA A 32 3.15 -8.37 -3.46
N GLU A 33 2.15 -7.55 -3.13
CA GLU A 33 2.39 -6.21 -2.61
C GLU A 33 2.87 -6.37 -1.17
N THR A 34 4.17 -6.24 -0.96
CA THR A 34 4.78 -6.41 0.36
C THR A 34 5.14 -5.07 0.97
N TRP A 35 4.62 -4.80 2.17
CA TRP A 35 4.98 -3.65 2.99
C TRP A 35 5.71 -4.12 4.24
N VAL A 36 6.72 -3.38 4.65
CA VAL A 36 7.37 -3.55 5.95
C VAL A 36 7.04 -2.33 6.77
N ILE A 37 6.40 -2.53 7.91
CA ILE A 37 6.07 -1.47 8.87
C ILE A 37 6.97 -1.66 10.09
N THR A 38 7.81 -0.68 10.36
CA THR A 38 8.77 -0.73 11.47
C THR A 38 9.12 0.66 12.00
N ASP A 39 10.04 0.72 12.95
CA ASP A 39 10.66 1.95 13.47
C ASP A 39 12.21 1.84 13.42
N ARG A 40 12.92 2.90 13.83
CA ARG A 40 14.39 2.90 13.87
C ARG A 40 15.01 1.94 14.89
N ASN A 41 14.28 1.56 15.94
CA ASN A 41 14.78 0.66 16.99
C ASN A 41 14.66 -0.82 16.58
N HIS A 42 13.86 -1.10 15.55
CA HIS A 42 13.62 -2.43 15.02
C HIS A 42 14.00 -2.50 13.53
N PRO A 43 15.30 -2.52 13.18
CA PRO A 43 15.73 -2.56 11.79
C PRO A 43 15.28 -3.86 11.09
N VAL A 44 14.79 -3.72 9.87
CA VAL A 44 14.30 -4.82 9.03
C VAL A 44 15.06 -4.82 7.71
N GLN A 45 15.43 -6.01 7.24
CA GLN A 45 15.98 -6.21 5.90
C GLN A 45 14.84 -6.24 4.89
N ALA A 46 14.72 -5.15 4.13
CA ALA A 46 13.73 -4.99 3.07
C ALA A 46 14.43 -4.88 1.71
N PRO A 47 14.17 -5.78 0.75
CA PRO A 47 14.65 -5.63 -0.63
C PRO A 47 13.96 -4.47 -1.34
N ALA A 48 14.50 -4.01 -2.46
CA ALA A 48 14.07 -2.79 -3.15
C ALA A 48 12.61 -2.80 -3.65
N HIS A 49 12.02 -3.98 -3.85
CA HIS A 49 10.62 -4.13 -4.26
C HIS A 49 9.62 -3.98 -3.10
N VAL A 50 10.10 -4.01 -1.85
CA VAL A 50 9.27 -3.90 -0.65
C VAL A 50 9.14 -2.44 -0.26
N ARG A 51 7.90 -2.01 0.00
CA ARG A 51 7.66 -0.67 0.53
C ARG A 51 7.98 -0.64 2.02
N LEU A 52 9.01 0.11 2.41
CA LEU A 52 9.34 0.34 3.82
C LEU A 52 8.58 1.54 4.38
N ILE A 53 7.83 1.32 5.45
CA ILE A 53 7.08 2.31 6.22
C ILE A 53 7.74 2.42 7.60
N LEU A 54 8.34 3.58 7.85
CA LEU A 54 8.89 3.93 9.16
C LEU A 54 7.87 4.77 9.93
N LEU A 55 7.38 4.26 11.05
CA LEU A 55 6.35 4.90 11.86
C LEU A 55 6.85 6.17 12.56
N ASP A 56 8.15 6.26 12.81
CA ASP A 56 8.83 7.36 13.50
C ASP A 56 9.49 8.37 12.53
N GLU A 57 9.23 8.24 11.23
CA GLU A 57 9.85 9.11 10.21
C GLU A 57 9.37 10.56 10.32
N GLN A 58 8.10 10.79 10.65
CA GLN A 58 7.59 12.15 10.85
C GLN A 58 8.32 12.86 11.99
N GLU A 59 8.41 12.22 13.16
CA GLU A 59 9.11 12.77 14.34
C GLU A 59 10.59 13.04 14.03
N ARG A 60 11.23 12.16 13.26
CA ARG A 60 12.61 12.35 12.81
C ARG A 60 12.75 13.59 11.91
N LEU A 61 11.84 13.76 10.96
CA LEU A 61 11.85 14.94 10.08
C LEU A 61 11.64 16.22 10.91
N GLU A 62 10.67 16.23 11.83
CA GLU A 62 10.40 17.36 12.74
C GLU A 62 11.60 17.68 13.65
N THR A 63 12.28 16.65 14.17
CA THR A 63 13.51 16.81 14.96
C THR A 63 14.59 17.46 14.11
N LYS A 64 14.80 16.98 12.88
CA LYS A 64 15.77 17.57 11.93
C LYS A 64 15.45 19.02 11.57
N LEU A 65 14.17 19.39 11.46
CA LEU A 65 13.80 20.80 11.30
C LEU A 65 14.23 21.64 12.51
N SER A 66 14.07 21.09 13.71
CA SER A 66 14.29 21.77 14.99
C SER A 66 15.75 21.77 15.45
N GLU A 67 16.60 20.94 14.85
CA GLU A 67 18.02 20.85 15.17
C GLU A 67 18.74 22.20 15.02
N GLY A 68 19.46 22.62 16.07
CA GLY A 68 20.25 23.84 16.04
C GLY A 68 19.45 25.15 16.05
N LEU A 69 18.18 25.11 16.44
CA LEU A 69 17.44 26.35 16.72
C LEU A 69 17.95 27.03 18.00
N PRO A 70 18.12 28.36 18.00
CA PRO A 70 18.51 29.11 19.18
C PRO A 70 17.36 29.19 20.19
N ALA A 71 17.70 29.36 21.48
CA ALA A 71 16.71 29.58 22.54
C ALA A 71 15.94 30.91 22.39
N ASN A 72 16.49 31.87 21.64
CA ASN A 72 15.78 33.11 21.32
C ASN A 72 14.70 32.84 20.27
N GLN A 73 13.44 33.07 20.65
CA GLN A 73 12.27 32.76 19.82
C GLN A 73 12.28 33.51 18.47
N GLN A 74 12.60 34.81 18.45
CA GLN A 74 12.62 35.60 17.22
C GLN A 74 13.69 35.11 16.23
N GLN A 75 14.87 34.74 16.76
CA GLN A 75 15.93 34.15 15.95
C GLN A 75 15.55 32.76 15.44
N ALA A 76 14.92 31.93 16.28
CA ALA A 76 14.46 30.60 15.88
C ALA A 76 13.42 30.66 14.76
N ILE A 77 12.43 31.56 14.86
CA ILE A 77 11.43 31.78 13.80
C ILE A 77 12.12 32.20 12.50
N THR A 78 13.09 33.11 12.57
CA THR A 78 13.81 33.60 11.40
C THR A 78 14.57 32.46 10.71
N ILE A 79 15.29 31.64 11.49
CA ILE A 79 16.04 30.49 10.98
C ILE A 79 15.09 29.43 10.40
N MET A 80 13.98 29.14 11.07
CA MET A 80 12.95 28.23 10.56
C MET A 80 12.38 28.72 9.23
N GLN A 81 12.03 30.00 9.12
CA GLN A 81 11.52 30.57 7.87
C GLN A 81 12.55 30.52 6.74
N GLN A 82 13.83 30.73 7.05
CA GLN A 82 14.91 30.58 6.07
C GLN A 82 15.04 29.13 5.61
N ARG A 83 15.00 28.15 6.52
CA ARG A 83 15.03 26.72 6.20
C ARG A 83 13.82 26.30 5.36
N LEU A 84 12.63 26.79 5.69
CA LEU A 84 11.39 26.52 4.93
C LEU A 84 11.33 27.22 3.57
N LYS A 85 12.24 28.15 3.26
CA LYS A 85 12.34 28.81 1.96
C LYS A 85 13.45 28.25 1.07
N SER A 86 14.30 27.37 1.60
CA SER A 86 15.40 26.78 0.83
C SER A 86 14.90 25.66 -0.10
N ALA A 87 15.75 25.22 -1.03
CA ALA A 87 15.45 24.04 -1.86
C ALA A 87 15.23 22.76 -1.02
N ASP A 88 15.76 22.71 0.20
CA ASP A 88 15.53 21.61 1.13
C ASP A 88 14.11 21.59 1.66
N ALA A 89 13.42 22.73 1.72
CA ALA A 89 12.03 22.81 2.15
C ALA A 89 11.09 21.99 1.26
N GLN A 90 11.30 22.02 -0.06
CA GLN A 90 10.45 21.27 -0.98
C GLN A 90 10.65 19.76 -0.86
N ARG A 91 11.89 19.32 -0.56
CA ARG A 91 12.15 17.90 -0.24
C ARG A 91 11.48 17.54 1.06
N LEU A 92 11.68 18.35 2.08
CA LEU A 92 11.15 18.12 3.42
C LEU A 92 9.62 18.09 3.47
N GLN A 93 8.94 18.98 2.74
CA GLN A 93 7.48 18.96 2.63
C GLN A 93 6.97 17.68 1.97
N ARG A 94 7.67 17.20 0.92
CA ARG A 94 7.32 15.92 0.29
C ARG A 94 7.57 14.75 1.23
N ASP A 95 8.70 14.73 1.93
CA ASP A 95 9.05 13.67 2.87
C ASP A 95 8.06 13.62 4.04
N LEU A 96 7.63 14.78 4.56
CA LEU A 96 6.59 14.87 5.58
C LEU A 96 5.23 14.36 5.07
N ALA A 97 4.82 14.78 3.87
CA ALA A 97 3.57 14.30 3.27
C ALA A 97 3.60 12.78 3.05
N LEU A 98 4.74 12.22 2.61
CA LEU A 98 4.93 10.79 2.45
C LEU A 98 4.92 10.07 3.81
N ALA A 99 5.55 10.60 4.85
CA ALA A 99 5.53 10.03 6.19
C ALA A 99 4.11 9.97 6.76
N GLN A 100 3.31 11.03 6.57
CA GLN A 100 1.91 11.07 6.96
C GLN A 100 1.07 10.04 6.19
N GLN A 101 1.27 9.94 4.87
CA GLN A 101 0.59 8.92 4.06
C GLN A 101 0.95 7.50 4.53
N ASN A 102 2.24 7.24 4.76
CA ASN A 102 2.73 5.96 5.25
C ASN A 102 2.11 5.59 6.60
N LEU A 103 1.95 6.55 7.50
CA LEU A 103 1.31 6.33 8.80
C LEU A 103 -0.17 5.96 8.65
N VAL A 104 -0.91 6.67 7.79
CA VAL A 104 -2.30 6.36 7.47
C VAL A 104 -2.43 4.97 6.85
N ASP A 105 -1.53 4.63 5.93
CA ASP A 105 -1.50 3.32 5.28
C ASP A 105 -1.25 2.21 6.31
N ALA A 106 -0.27 2.36 7.21
CA ALA A 106 -0.01 1.40 8.27
C ALA A 106 -1.21 1.20 9.22
N TRP A 107 -1.89 2.29 9.58
CA TRP A 107 -3.12 2.22 10.38
C TRP A 107 -4.27 1.55 9.63
N SER A 108 -4.42 1.77 8.33
CA SER A 108 -5.47 1.15 7.52
C SER A 108 -5.39 -0.38 7.48
N ILE A 109 -4.17 -0.92 7.59
CA ILE A 109 -3.91 -2.36 7.68
C ILE A 109 -4.17 -2.91 9.10
N GLY A 110 -4.26 -2.04 10.11
CA GLY A 110 -4.50 -2.45 11.50
C GLY A 110 -3.27 -3.10 12.16
N VAL A 111 -2.06 -2.72 11.74
CA VAL A 111 -0.83 -3.18 12.39
C VAL A 111 -0.76 -2.64 13.81
N THR A 112 -0.59 -3.53 14.79
CA THR A 112 -0.59 -3.17 16.22
C THR A 112 0.80 -3.25 16.87
N LYS A 113 1.77 -3.88 16.19
CA LYS A 113 3.12 -4.15 16.69
C LYS A 113 4.13 -4.05 15.55
N VAL A 114 5.35 -3.67 15.88
CA VAL A 114 6.49 -3.62 14.96
C VAL A 114 7.62 -4.54 15.44
N PRO A 115 8.46 -5.07 14.53
CA PRO A 115 8.33 -5.00 13.07
C PRO A 115 7.17 -5.87 12.56
N ALA A 116 6.53 -5.45 11.47
CA ALA A 116 5.46 -6.20 10.81
C ALA A 116 5.68 -6.23 9.29
N VAL A 117 5.63 -7.41 8.71
CA VAL A 117 5.64 -7.60 7.25
C VAL A 117 4.23 -7.91 6.80
N VAL A 118 3.68 -7.05 5.95
CA VAL A 118 2.35 -7.17 5.37
C VAL A 118 2.48 -7.65 3.93
N VAL A 119 1.75 -8.70 3.56
CA VAL A 119 1.74 -9.24 2.19
C VAL A 119 0.32 -9.18 1.64
N ASP A 120 0.18 -8.58 0.45
CA ASP A 120 -1.09 -8.38 -0.28
C ASP A 120 -2.17 -7.68 0.56
N ARG A 121 -1.76 -6.84 1.52
CA ARG A 121 -2.65 -6.13 2.48
C ARG A 121 -3.61 -7.04 3.28
N ALA A 122 -3.41 -8.35 3.23
CA ALA A 122 -4.31 -9.35 3.82
C ALA A 122 -3.61 -10.21 4.88
N PHE A 123 -2.30 -10.38 4.75
CA PHE A 123 -1.50 -11.20 5.65
C PHE A 123 -0.50 -10.33 6.39
N VAL A 124 -0.33 -10.57 7.69
CA VAL A 124 0.65 -9.85 8.52
C VAL A 124 1.51 -10.86 9.27
N VAL A 125 2.82 -10.72 9.16
CA VAL A 125 3.81 -11.49 9.92
C VAL A 125 4.50 -10.55 10.91
N TYR A 126 4.23 -10.75 12.19
CA TYR A 126 4.81 -9.94 13.28
C TYR A 126 6.18 -10.48 13.71
N GLY A 127 7.09 -9.57 14.09
CA GLY A 127 8.40 -9.90 14.64
C GLY A 127 9.42 -10.40 13.62
N GLU A 128 9.04 -10.49 12.35
CA GLU A 128 9.94 -10.89 11.27
C GLU A 128 10.78 -9.68 10.83
N THR A 129 12.10 -9.84 10.89
CA THR A 129 13.08 -8.81 10.50
C THR A 129 13.64 -9.02 9.10
N ASN A 130 13.20 -10.07 8.40
CA ASN A 130 13.50 -10.30 6.99
C ASN A 130 12.22 -10.42 6.16
N ALA A 131 11.97 -9.42 5.29
CA ALA A 131 10.77 -9.38 4.47
C ALA A 131 10.62 -10.60 3.54
N LEU A 132 11.73 -11.12 2.99
CA LEU A 132 11.72 -12.30 2.13
C LEU A 132 11.33 -13.56 2.90
N ALA A 133 11.78 -13.67 4.16
CA ALA A 133 11.39 -14.80 5.01
C ALA A 133 9.88 -14.78 5.29
N ALA A 134 9.30 -13.62 5.55
CA ALA A 134 7.85 -13.46 5.68
C ALA A 134 7.10 -13.84 4.39
N GLU A 135 7.55 -13.35 3.23
CA GLU A 135 6.96 -13.71 1.92
C GLU A 135 6.97 -15.24 1.71
N HIS A 136 8.09 -15.90 1.98
CA HIS A 136 8.20 -17.35 1.87
C HIS A 136 7.25 -18.09 2.82
N ARG A 137 7.13 -17.66 4.09
CA ARG A 137 6.18 -18.26 5.06
C ARG A 137 4.73 -18.14 4.56
N ILE A 138 4.35 -16.97 4.05
CA ILE A 138 3.00 -16.76 3.49
C ILE A 138 2.77 -17.61 2.24
N ALA A 139 3.75 -17.70 1.34
CA ALA A 139 3.65 -18.53 0.14
C ALA A 139 3.49 -20.02 0.46
N GLN A 140 4.24 -20.52 1.44
CA GLN A 140 4.13 -21.90 1.93
C GLN A 140 2.76 -22.17 2.53
N TRP A 141 2.26 -21.27 3.39
CA TRP A 141 0.93 -21.40 3.99
C TRP A 141 -0.18 -21.42 2.94
N ARG A 142 -0.13 -20.53 1.93
CA ARG A 142 -1.10 -20.49 0.82
C ARG A 142 -1.12 -21.80 0.03
N THR A 143 0.07 -22.37 -0.23
CA THR A 143 0.20 -23.63 -0.97
C THR A 143 -0.41 -24.79 -0.18
N ALA A 144 -0.10 -24.89 1.12
CA ALA A 144 -0.67 -25.90 2.01
C ALA A 144 -2.20 -25.80 2.11
N ALA A 145 -2.73 -24.58 2.28
CA ALA A 145 -4.17 -24.33 2.33
C ALA A 145 -4.89 -24.73 1.04
N LYS A 146 -4.27 -24.49 -0.12
CA LYS A 146 -4.82 -24.90 -1.42
C LYS A 146 -4.95 -26.42 -1.54
N HIS A 147 -3.93 -27.17 -1.15
CA HIS A 147 -3.97 -28.64 -1.17
C HIS A 147 -5.05 -29.22 -0.23
N GLN A 148 -5.31 -28.56 0.91
CA GLN A 148 -6.35 -28.99 1.83
C GLN A 148 -7.77 -28.78 1.28
N ASN A 149 -8.00 -27.69 0.55
CA ASN A 149 -9.28 -27.43 -0.13
C ASN A 149 -9.51 -28.41 -1.29
N ASP A 150 -8.49 -28.73 -2.07
CA ASP A 150 -8.59 -29.69 -3.18
C ASP A 150 -8.86 -31.11 -2.67
N ALA A 151 -8.29 -31.50 -1.52
CA ALA A 151 -8.54 -32.79 -0.90
C ALA A 151 -9.93 -32.91 -0.27
N GLY A 152 -10.52 -31.82 0.23
CA GLY A 152 -11.86 -31.81 0.82
C GLY A 152 -13.01 -31.85 -0.19
N GLN A 153 -12.76 -31.54 -1.47
CA GLN A 153 -13.77 -31.48 -2.52
C GLN A 153 -13.90 -32.80 -3.34
N GLY A 154 -13.01 -33.77 -3.11
CA GLY A 154 -12.90 -35.01 -3.89
C GLY A 154 -13.84 -36.15 -3.49
N ASP A 155 -14.44 -36.13 -2.30
CA ASP A 155 -15.32 -37.20 -1.78
C ASP A 155 -16.74 -36.68 -1.53
N MET A 156 -17.49 -36.47 -2.60
CA MET A 156 -18.96 -36.47 -2.52
C MET A 156 -19.46 -37.73 -3.24
N PRO A 157 -19.83 -38.80 -2.51
CA PRO A 157 -20.50 -39.93 -3.14
C PRO A 157 -21.82 -39.44 -3.73
N GLN A 158 -22.08 -39.80 -4.99
CA GLN A 158 -23.37 -39.58 -5.66
C GLN A 158 -24.49 -40.42 -5.04
#